data_AF-A0A2D0NBS4-F1
#
_entry.id   AF-A0A2D0NBS4-F1
#
_cell.length_a   1.000
_cell.length_b   1.000
_cell.length_c   1.000
_cell.angle_alpha   90.00
_cell.angle_beta   90.00
_cell.angle_gamma   90.00
#
_symmetry.space_group_name_H-M   'P 1'
#
loop_
_entity.id
_entity.type
_entity.pdbx_description
1 polymer ?
#
loop_
_entity_poly.entity_id
_entity_poly.type
_entity_poly.pdbx_seq_one_letter_code
_entity_poly.pdbx_strand_id
1 'polypeptide(L)'
;MEHPTEFDLQLAINNFIREIDRRQVFDRDQLDELYDHFTEETASLTALGLNEREAFTVSKLRFGEAAVIRREYERVQPVDGAGQKIIFGFMGFFMIGFGYSLVSAAHQLVTSLYRRFGETREMLFLFLDYFLSFLIMGGLLTYIVYRLRTKPYFTRLELFAIPLLGFFMNFSGNRFLLQLAVLLTYILIYRERKTLIPA
;
A
#
# COMPACT_ATOMS: atom_id res chain seq x y z
N MET A 1 6.04 -45.41 38.09
CA MET A 1 6.39 -45.43 36.66
C MET A 1 5.57 -44.33 36.02
N GLU A 2 6.20 -43.22 35.62
CA GLU A 2 5.50 -42.15 34.92
C GLU A 2 5.07 -42.68 33.54
N HIS A 3 3.79 -42.58 33.22
CA HIS A 3 3.28 -42.94 31.91
C HIS A 3 3.87 -41.99 30.86
N PRO A 4 4.38 -42.48 29.73
CA PRO A 4 4.81 -41.59 28.64
C PRO A 4 3.60 -40.74 28.21
N THR A 5 3.76 -39.42 28.23
CA THR A 5 2.78 -38.48 27.71
C THR A 5 2.57 -38.75 26.21
N GLU A 6 1.32 -38.94 25.82
CA GLU A 6 0.89 -39.10 24.43
C GLU A 6 1.35 -37.90 23.60
N PHE A 7 1.84 -38.16 22.39
CA PHE A 7 2.32 -37.10 21.50
C PHE A 7 1.13 -36.43 20.82
N ASP A 8 0.92 -35.14 21.08
CA ASP A 8 -0.10 -34.34 20.41
C ASP A 8 0.48 -33.70 19.13
N LEU A 9 0.15 -34.30 17.98
CA LEU A 9 0.61 -33.84 16.68
C LEU A 9 0.15 -32.40 16.37
N GLN A 10 -1.09 -32.06 16.69
CA GLN A 10 -1.67 -30.75 16.39
C GLN A 10 -0.95 -29.64 17.17
N LEU A 11 -0.67 -29.89 18.46
CA LEU A 11 0.10 -28.98 19.28
C LEU A 11 1.54 -28.82 18.76
N ALA A 12 2.16 -29.91 18.31
CA ALA A 12 3.52 -29.88 17.76
C ALA A 12 3.61 -29.04 16.47
N ILE A 13 2.65 -29.21 15.54
CA ILE A 13 2.55 -28.40 14.31
C ILE A 13 2.35 -26.92 14.68
N ASN A 14 1.38 -26.62 15.55
CA ASN A 14 1.09 -25.24 15.97
C ASN A 14 2.29 -24.56 16.65
N ASN A 15 3.11 -25.32 17.38
CA ASN A 15 4.34 -24.81 17.98
C ASN A 15 5.42 -24.56 16.94
N PHE A 16 5.55 -25.44 15.94
CA PHE A 16 6.51 -25.28 14.85
C PHE A 16 6.17 -24.08 13.95
N ILE A 17 4.91 -23.91 13.56
CA ILE A 17 4.47 -22.74 12.79
C ILE A 17 4.71 -21.44 13.57
N ARG A 18 4.41 -21.41 14.88
CA ARG A 18 4.75 -20.28 15.76
C ARG A 18 6.24 -20.03 15.90
N GLU A 19 7.08 -21.07 15.84
CA GLU A 19 8.54 -20.94 15.85
C GLU A 19 9.03 -20.26 14.57
N ILE A 20 8.48 -20.63 13.41
CA ILE A 20 8.75 -20.01 12.11
C ILE A 20 8.32 -18.53 12.12
N ASP A 21 7.15 -18.22 12.67
CA ASP A 21 6.57 -16.87 12.71
C ASP A 21 7.02 -15.99 13.90
N ARG A 22 8.10 -16.33 14.59
CA ARG A 22 8.57 -15.57 15.77
C ARG A 22 8.79 -14.06 15.53
N ARG A 23 8.95 -13.64 14.27
CA ARG A 23 9.16 -12.24 13.87
C ARG A 23 7.99 -11.61 13.12
N GLN A 24 6.83 -12.29 13.02
CA GLN A 24 5.67 -11.81 12.26
C GLN A 24 6.04 -11.43 10.83
N VAL A 25 6.83 -12.29 10.18
CA VAL A 25 7.27 -12.07 8.79
C VAL A 25 6.19 -12.50 7.82
N PHE A 26 5.38 -13.47 8.21
CA PHE A 26 4.34 -14.04 7.37
C PHE A 26 3.03 -13.29 7.60
N ASP A 27 2.28 -13.06 6.52
CA ASP A 27 0.87 -12.70 6.65
C ASP A 27 0.01 -13.93 7.01
N ARG A 28 -1.29 -13.71 7.26
CA ARG A 28 -2.18 -14.81 7.65
C ARG A 28 -2.32 -15.86 6.55
N ASP A 29 -2.45 -15.43 5.31
CA ASP A 29 -2.70 -16.34 4.19
C ASP A 29 -1.48 -17.24 3.96
N GLN A 30 -0.27 -16.69 4.13
CA GLN A 30 0.98 -17.44 4.08
C GLN A 30 1.15 -18.41 5.25
N LEU A 31 0.72 -18.03 6.46
CA LEU A 31 0.74 -18.94 7.61
C LEU A 31 -0.22 -20.11 7.41
N ASP A 32 -1.40 -19.84 6.84
CA ASP A 32 -2.39 -20.86 6.54
C ASP A 32 -1.87 -21.81 5.45
N GLU A 33 -1.26 -21.30 4.38
CA GLU A 33 -0.63 -22.12 3.34
C GLU A 33 0.52 -22.99 3.90
N LEU A 34 1.39 -22.40 4.73
CA LEU A 34 2.48 -23.12 5.38
C LEU A 34 1.95 -24.24 6.29
N TYR A 35 0.90 -23.95 7.04
CA TYR A 35 0.24 -24.91 7.92
C TYR A 35 -0.38 -26.06 7.13
N ASP A 36 -1.11 -25.76 6.05
CA ASP A 36 -1.77 -26.75 5.20
C ASP A 36 -0.74 -27.68 4.57
N HIS A 37 0.32 -27.11 3.96
CA HIS A 37 1.38 -27.91 3.34
C HIS A 37 2.14 -28.76 4.37
N PHE A 38 2.37 -28.26 5.58
CA PHE A 38 3.03 -29.05 6.63
C PHE A 38 2.16 -30.20 7.13
N THR A 39 0.87 -29.95 7.27
CA THR A 39 -0.12 -30.94 7.69
C THR A 39 -0.30 -32.03 6.63
N GLU A 40 -0.39 -31.66 5.36
CA GLU A 40 -0.49 -32.58 4.23
C GLU A 40 0.76 -33.49 4.12
N GLU A 41 1.96 -32.91 4.20
CA GLU A 41 3.22 -33.68 4.19
C GLU A 41 3.26 -34.69 5.36
N THR A 42 2.88 -34.25 6.56
CA THR A 42 2.87 -35.13 7.75
C THR A 42 1.86 -36.25 7.62
N ALA A 43 0.64 -35.95 7.15
CA ALA A 43 -0.39 -36.95 6.88
C ALA A 43 0.07 -37.97 5.82
N SER A 44 0.78 -37.51 4.79
CA SER A 44 1.33 -38.40 3.75
C SER A 44 2.35 -39.40 4.32
N LEU A 45 3.19 -38.97 5.27
CA LEU A 45 4.17 -39.82 5.93
C LEU A 45 3.52 -40.81 6.90
N THR A 46 2.48 -40.39 7.61
CA THR A 46 1.68 -41.28 8.44
C THR A 46 0.97 -42.35 7.59
N ALA A 47 0.46 -41.99 6.42
CA ALA A 47 -0.12 -42.96 5.47
C ALA A 47 0.89 -43.98 4.94
N LEU A 48 2.19 -43.65 4.93
CA LEU A 48 3.29 -44.58 4.61
C LEU A 48 3.68 -45.48 5.80
N GLY A 49 3.01 -45.35 6.94
CA GLY A 49 3.19 -46.21 8.11
C GLY A 49 4.10 -45.65 9.20
N LEU A 50 4.55 -44.38 9.10
CA LEU A 50 5.27 -43.74 10.20
C LEU A 50 4.29 -43.39 11.33
N ASN A 51 4.76 -43.49 12.58
CA ASN A 51 3.96 -42.94 13.68
C ASN A 51 3.96 -41.39 13.63
N GLU A 52 3.00 -40.74 14.27
CA GLU A 52 2.83 -39.28 14.19
C GLU A 52 4.07 -38.50 14.60
N ARG A 53 4.81 -38.96 15.61
CA ARG A 53 6.04 -38.32 16.08
C ARG A 53 7.16 -38.42 15.06
N GLU A 54 7.33 -39.58 14.43
CA GLU A 54 8.28 -39.82 13.36
C GLU A 54 7.93 -39.02 12.12
N ALA A 55 6.66 -39.06 11.69
CA ALA A 55 6.14 -38.30 10.56
C ALA A 55 6.40 -36.79 10.75
N PHE A 56 6.05 -36.24 11.92
CA PHE A 56 6.34 -34.84 12.26
C PHE A 56 7.83 -34.51 12.19
N THR A 57 8.69 -35.38 12.74
CA THR A 57 10.14 -35.16 12.77
C THR A 57 10.73 -35.16 11.35
N VAL A 58 10.28 -36.09 10.50
CA VAL A 58 10.72 -36.18 9.10
C VAL A 58 10.18 -35.00 8.28
N SER A 59 8.90 -34.62 8.43
CA SER A 59 8.34 -33.41 7.81
C SER A 59 9.12 -32.16 8.18
N LYS A 60 9.45 -31.98 9.47
CA LYS A 60 10.26 -30.85 9.96
C LYS A 60 11.64 -30.83 9.31
N LEU A 61 12.28 -31.98 9.14
CA LEU A 61 13.57 -32.09 8.46
C LEU A 61 13.47 -31.76 6.96
N ARG A 62 12.39 -32.20 6.29
CA ARG A 62 12.15 -31.94 4.85
C ARG A 62 11.84 -30.48 4.56
N PHE A 63 11.04 -29.84 5.41
CA PHE A 63 10.75 -28.40 5.31
C PHE A 63 12.00 -27.53 5.53
N GLY A 64 13.01 -28.07 6.23
CA GLY A 64 14.26 -27.40 6.53
C GLY A 64 14.21 -26.56 7.80
N GLU A 65 15.33 -25.92 8.12
CA GLU A 65 15.40 -25.05 9.30
C GLU A 65 14.49 -23.83 9.12
N ALA A 66 13.77 -23.45 10.18
CA ALA A 66 12.92 -22.26 10.20
C ALA A 66 13.65 -20.99 9.71
N ALA A 67 14.95 -20.89 9.97
CA ALA A 67 15.78 -19.79 9.49
C ALA A 67 15.97 -19.76 7.97
N VAL A 68 15.99 -20.92 7.31
CA VAL A 68 16.13 -21.06 5.85
C VAL A 68 14.80 -20.74 5.17
N ILE A 69 13.69 -21.32 5.66
CA ILE A 69 12.33 -21.02 5.16
C ILE A 69 12.09 -19.52 5.21
N ARG A 70 12.43 -18.88 6.33
CA ARG A 70 12.30 -17.43 6.48
C ARG A 70 13.13 -16.67 5.44
N ARG A 71 14.38 -17.07 5.19
CA ARG A 71 15.24 -16.39 4.22
C ARG A 71 14.69 -16.50 2.79
N GLU A 72 14.13 -17.64 2.42
CA GLU A 72 13.51 -17.82 1.10
C GLU A 72 12.23 -16.99 0.96
N TYR A 73 11.37 -16.94 1.98
CA TYR A 73 10.18 -16.09 1.97
C TYR A 73 10.52 -14.60 1.98
N GLU A 74 11.52 -14.17 2.78
CA GLU A 74 12.04 -12.78 2.78
C GLU A 74 12.63 -12.39 1.41
N ARG A 75 13.15 -13.35 0.64
CA ARG A 75 13.67 -13.12 -0.72
C ARG A 75 12.56 -13.02 -1.75
N VAL A 76 11.51 -13.83 -1.59
CA VAL A 76 10.37 -13.89 -2.52
C VAL A 76 9.40 -12.74 -2.29
N GLN A 77 9.27 -12.22 -1.06
CA GLN A 77 8.55 -10.98 -0.78
C GLN A 77 9.43 -9.76 -1.09
N PRO A 78 9.32 -9.16 -2.29
CA PRO A 78 10.06 -7.97 -2.62
C PRO A 78 9.27 -6.80 -2.03
N VAL A 79 9.57 -6.46 -0.78
CA VAL A 79 9.26 -5.12 -0.25
C VAL A 79 7.75 -4.78 -0.34
N ASP A 80 6.88 -5.66 0.15
CA ASP A 80 5.41 -5.49 0.10
C ASP A 80 4.93 -4.17 0.75
N GLY A 81 5.76 -3.52 1.56
CA GLY A 81 5.50 -2.18 2.07
C GLY A 81 5.97 -1.01 1.19
N ALA A 82 7.05 -1.14 0.40
CA ALA A 82 7.58 0.01 -0.37
C ALA A 82 6.73 0.31 -1.59
N GLY A 83 6.30 -0.71 -2.33
CA GLY A 83 5.39 -0.53 -3.47
C GLY A 83 4.12 0.20 -3.03
N GLN A 84 3.53 -0.24 -1.91
CA GLN A 84 2.33 0.40 -1.35
C GLN A 84 2.59 1.83 -0.89
N LYS A 85 3.71 2.11 -0.19
CA LYS A 85 4.12 3.46 0.22
C LYS A 85 4.36 4.38 -0.98
N ILE A 86 4.99 3.88 -2.04
CA ILE A 86 5.22 4.62 -3.29
C ILE A 86 3.88 4.95 -3.95
N ILE A 87 2.97 3.98 -4.06
CA ILE A 87 1.62 4.19 -4.61
C ILE A 87 0.85 5.25 -3.80
N PHE A 88 0.88 5.17 -2.47
CA PHE A 88 0.26 6.19 -1.62
C PHE A 88 0.91 7.57 -1.78
N GLY A 89 2.24 7.62 -1.92
CA GLY A 89 2.98 8.85 -2.19
C GLY A 89 2.57 9.49 -3.53
N PHE A 90 2.50 8.69 -4.60
CA PHE A 90 1.99 9.14 -5.90
C PHE A 90 0.55 9.62 -5.81
N MET A 91 -0.32 8.88 -5.15
CA MET A 91 -1.73 9.26 -5.01
C MET A 91 -1.89 10.57 -4.25
N GLY A 92 -1.17 10.76 -3.15
CA GLY A 92 -1.15 12.01 -2.40
C GLY A 92 -0.65 13.18 -3.26
N PHE A 93 0.41 12.96 -4.02
CA PHE A 93 0.94 13.94 -4.98
C PHE A 93 -0.13 14.36 -6.02
N PHE A 94 -0.81 13.39 -6.65
CA PHE A 94 -1.86 13.70 -7.62
C PHE A 94 -3.09 14.37 -6.98
N MET A 95 -3.47 14.02 -5.74
CA MET A 95 -4.57 14.68 -5.04
C MET A 95 -4.26 16.16 -4.76
N ILE A 96 -3.04 16.48 -4.34
CA ILE A 96 -2.61 17.88 -4.15
C ILE A 96 -2.64 18.63 -5.49
N GLY A 97 -2.13 18.02 -6.56
CA GLY A 97 -2.17 18.58 -7.90
C GLY A 97 -3.60 18.85 -8.38
N PHE A 98 -4.51 17.89 -8.16
CA PHE A 98 -5.94 18.02 -8.49
C PHE A 98 -6.61 19.17 -7.73
N GLY A 99 -6.34 19.31 -6.43
CA GLY A 99 -6.83 20.44 -5.63
C GLY A 99 -6.34 21.79 -6.15
N TYR A 100 -5.04 21.90 -6.45
CA TYR A 100 -4.47 23.10 -7.06
C TYR A 100 -5.12 23.44 -8.40
N SER A 101 -5.33 22.44 -9.25
CA SER A 101 -5.98 22.58 -10.55
C SER A 101 -7.43 23.10 -10.45
N LEU A 102 -8.22 22.62 -9.48
CA LEU A 102 -9.57 23.13 -9.26
C LEU A 102 -9.58 24.60 -8.83
N VAL A 103 -8.69 24.97 -7.91
CA VAL A 103 -8.53 26.36 -7.48
C VAL A 103 -8.12 27.25 -8.66
N SER A 104 -7.19 26.79 -9.49
CA SER A 104 -6.78 27.53 -10.69
C SER A 104 -7.91 27.69 -11.70
N ALA A 105 -8.73 26.64 -11.93
CA ALA A 105 -9.89 26.72 -12.80
C ALA A 105 -10.96 27.68 -12.28
N ALA A 106 -11.22 27.68 -10.96
CA ALA A 106 -12.10 28.64 -10.31
C ALA A 106 -11.62 30.08 -10.52
N HIS A 107 -10.32 30.33 -10.31
CA HIS A 107 -9.71 31.64 -10.55
C HIS A 107 -9.83 32.10 -12.01
N GLN A 108 -9.59 31.21 -12.98
CA GLN A 108 -9.75 31.52 -14.40
C GLN A 108 -11.19 31.87 -14.76
N LEU A 109 -12.16 31.18 -14.17
CA LEU A 109 -13.58 31.47 -14.36
C LEU A 109 -13.93 32.85 -13.79
N VAL A 110 -13.49 33.16 -12.57
CA VAL A 110 -13.77 34.45 -11.94
C VAL A 110 -13.11 35.60 -12.69
N THR A 111 -11.85 35.46 -13.10
CA THR A 111 -11.15 36.48 -13.91
C THR A 111 -11.79 36.65 -15.29
N SER A 112 -12.30 35.59 -15.91
CA SER A 112 -13.05 35.66 -17.16
C SER A 112 -14.38 36.41 -16.99
N LEU A 113 -15.09 36.18 -15.88
CA LEU A 113 -16.29 36.95 -15.53
C LEU A 113 -15.95 38.43 -15.27
N TYR A 114 -14.88 38.70 -14.53
CA TYR A 114 -14.40 40.06 -14.28
C TYR A 114 -14.14 40.82 -15.59
N ARG A 115 -13.37 40.23 -16.51
CA ARG A 115 -13.09 40.84 -17.83
C ARG A 115 -14.35 41.10 -18.64
N ARG A 116 -15.39 40.26 -18.49
CA ARG A 116 -16.65 40.38 -19.23
C ARG A 116 -17.58 41.44 -18.65
N PHE A 117 -17.54 41.69 -17.35
CA PHE A 117 -18.49 42.57 -16.65
C PHE A 117 -17.92 43.89 -16.12
N GLY A 118 -16.62 44.15 -16.27
CA GLY A 118 -16.02 45.49 -16.16
C GLY A 118 -15.69 46.00 -14.75
N GLU A 119 -14.80 47.00 -14.70
CA GLU A 119 -13.96 47.48 -13.57
C GLU A 119 -14.68 47.84 -12.26
N THR A 120 -16.01 48.03 -12.26
CA THR A 120 -16.73 48.61 -11.10
C THR A 120 -16.91 47.65 -9.92
N ARG A 121 -16.46 46.38 -10.01
CA ARG A 121 -16.70 45.35 -8.98
C ARG A 121 -15.48 44.47 -8.64
N GLU A 122 -14.28 45.02 -8.71
CA GLU A 122 -13.02 44.30 -8.40
C GLU A 122 -13.05 43.54 -7.06
N MET A 123 -13.44 44.20 -5.96
CA MET A 123 -13.47 43.55 -4.65
C MET A 123 -14.47 42.39 -4.57
N LEU A 124 -15.60 42.48 -5.27
CA LEU A 124 -16.63 41.44 -5.25
C LEU A 124 -16.15 40.16 -5.95
N PHE A 125 -15.44 40.30 -7.06
CA PHE A 125 -14.88 39.16 -7.78
C PHE A 125 -13.70 38.53 -7.02
N LEU A 126 -12.80 39.32 -6.44
CA LEU A 126 -11.74 38.79 -5.57
C LEU A 126 -12.32 38.00 -4.39
N PHE A 127 -13.31 38.57 -3.69
CA PHE A 127 -13.97 37.88 -2.58
C PHE A 127 -14.63 36.57 -3.02
N LEU A 128 -15.33 36.59 -4.16
CA LEU A 128 -15.99 35.40 -4.71
C LEU A 128 -14.97 34.30 -5.05
N ASP A 129 -13.81 34.68 -5.61
CA ASP A 129 -12.75 33.73 -5.96
C ASP A 129 -12.13 33.05 -4.74
N TYR A 130 -11.75 33.84 -3.73
CA TYR A 130 -11.22 33.30 -2.47
C TYR A 130 -12.25 32.44 -1.75
N PHE A 131 -13.52 32.87 -1.74
CA PHE A 131 -14.60 32.11 -1.11
C PHE A 131 -14.85 30.77 -1.81
N LEU A 132 -14.91 30.76 -3.14
CA LEU A 132 -15.09 29.54 -3.91
C LEU A 132 -13.91 28.58 -3.74
N SER A 133 -12.69 29.12 -3.78
CA SER A 133 -11.46 28.35 -3.53
C SER A 133 -11.44 27.73 -2.14
N PHE A 134 -11.86 28.49 -1.12
CA PHE A 134 -11.99 27.99 0.25
C PHE A 134 -13.03 26.87 0.36
N LEU A 135 -14.20 27.02 -0.27
CA LEU A 135 -15.23 25.98 -0.28
C LEU A 135 -14.75 24.69 -0.94
N ILE A 136 -14.06 24.79 -2.09
CA ILE A 136 -13.52 23.63 -2.80
C ILE A 136 -12.47 22.93 -1.95
N MET A 137 -11.49 23.66 -1.43
CA MET A 137 -10.42 23.10 -0.60
C MET A 137 -10.95 22.49 0.69
N GLY A 138 -11.89 23.18 1.36
CA GLY A 138 -12.55 22.69 2.57
C GLY A 138 -13.38 21.43 2.32
N GLY A 139 -14.12 21.38 1.21
CA GLY A 139 -14.89 20.22 0.78
C GLY A 139 -14.00 19.01 0.44
N LEU A 140 -12.92 19.23 -0.31
CA LEU A 140 -11.93 18.19 -0.62
C LEU A 140 -11.26 17.64 0.64
N LEU A 141 -10.82 18.51 1.55
CA LEU A 141 -10.19 18.10 2.80
C LEU A 141 -11.17 17.30 3.66
N THR A 142 -12.42 17.78 3.78
CA THR A 142 -13.47 17.09 4.53
C THR A 142 -13.79 15.72 3.93
N TYR A 143 -13.86 15.62 2.60
CA TYR A 143 -14.06 14.35 1.89
C TYR A 143 -12.91 13.38 2.14
N ILE A 144 -11.65 13.84 2.03
CA ILE A 144 -10.46 13.01 2.28
C ILE A 144 -10.47 12.50 3.74
N VAL A 145 -10.73 13.37 4.71
CA VAL A 145 -10.78 13.00 6.14
C VAL A 145 -11.92 12.01 6.41
N TYR A 146 -13.12 12.30 5.90
CA TYR A 146 -14.27 11.39 6.00
C TYR A 146 -13.96 10.03 5.38
N ARG A 147 -13.30 10.02 4.22
CA ARG A 147 -12.96 8.80 3.51
C ARG A 147 -11.92 7.97 4.24
N LEU A 148 -10.83 8.58 4.71
CA LEU A 148 -9.78 7.90 5.48
C LEU A 148 -10.32 7.32 6.80
N ARG A 149 -11.37 7.92 7.38
CA ARG A 149 -12.04 7.38 8.58
C ARG A 149 -12.98 6.22 8.27
N THR A 150 -13.64 6.22 7.12
CA THR A 150 -14.68 5.23 6.78
C THR A 150 -14.15 4.03 6.00
N LYS A 151 -13.10 4.19 5.19
CA LYS A 151 -12.48 3.10 4.44
C LYS A 151 -10.95 3.21 4.47
N PRO A 152 -10.24 2.16 4.91
CA PRO A 152 -8.77 2.16 4.96
C PRO A 152 -8.10 2.15 3.58
N TYR A 153 -8.84 1.83 2.50
CA TYR A 153 -8.29 1.68 1.16
C TYR A 153 -9.12 2.43 0.12
N PHE A 154 -8.44 3.04 -0.86
CA PHE A 154 -9.08 3.61 -2.05
C PHE A 154 -9.48 2.49 -3.00
N THR A 155 -10.64 2.63 -3.62
CA THR A 155 -11.08 1.67 -4.64
C THR A 155 -10.22 1.82 -5.90
N ARG A 156 -10.07 0.74 -6.68
CA ARG A 156 -9.29 0.75 -7.93
C ARG A 156 -9.77 1.85 -8.91
N LEU A 157 -11.08 2.13 -8.94
CA LEU A 157 -11.66 3.18 -9.76
C LEU A 157 -11.26 4.59 -9.28
N GLU A 158 -11.25 4.83 -7.96
CA GLU A 158 -10.80 6.11 -7.38
C GLU A 158 -9.31 6.35 -7.68
N LEU A 159 -8.49 5.31 -7.54
CA LEU A 159 -7.06 5.34 -7.87
C LEU A 159 -6.81 5.67 -9.35
N PHE A 160 -7.66 5.19 -10.25
CA PHE A 160 -7.56 5.46 -11.69
C PHE A 160 -8.08 6.85 -12.08
N ALA A 161 -9.11 7.34 -11.38
CA ALA A 161 -9.73 8.63 -11.67
C ALA A 161 -8.83 9.82 -11.30
N ILE A 162 -8.02 9.70 -10.23
CA ILE A 162 -7.19 10.80 -9.71
C ILE A 162 -6.13 11.29 -10.73
N PRO A 163 -5.31 10.43 -11.36
CA PRO A 163 -4.36 10.85 -12.39
C PRO A 163 -5.05 11.37 -13.65
N LEU A 164 -6.18 10.75 -14.03
CA LEU A 164 -6.94 11.15 -15.21
C LEU A 164 -7.45 12.59 -15.06
N LEU A 165 -8.05 12.88 -13.90
CA LEU A 165 -8.53 14.21 -13.55
C LEU A 165 -7.39 15.24 -13.48
N GLY A 166 -6.22 14.87 -12.94
CA GLY A 166 -5.03 15.73 -12.94
C GLY A 166 -4.44 15.98 -14.33
N PHE A 167 -4.54 15.01 -15.25
CA PHE A 167 -4.11 15.13 -16.64
C PHE A 167 -5.01 16.10 -17.42
N PHE A 168 -6.33 15.95 -17.32
CA PHE A 168 -7.28 16.82 -18.01
C PHE A 168 -7.22 18.27 -17.52
N MET A 169 -6.84 18.51 -16.26
CA MET A 169 -6.72 19.87 -15.73
C MET A 169 -5.36 20.54 -15.93
N ASN A 170 -4.31 19.83 -16.35
CA ASN A 170 -3.02 20.42 -16.72
C ASN A 170 -3.01 21.14 -18.07
N PHE A 171 -4.11 21.09 -18.83
CA PHE A 171 -4.26 21.81 -20.09
C PHE A 171 -4.28 23.35 -19.93
N SER A 172 -4.24 23.86 -18.69
CA SER A 172 -4.34 25.29 -18.35
C SER A 172 -3.00 26.03 -18.20
N GLY A 173 -1.86 25.41 -18.52
CA GLY A 173 -0.63 26.14 -18.89
C GLY A 173 0.51 26.20 -17.86
N ASN A 174 0.40 25.60 -16.67
CA ASN A 174 1.45 25.69 -15.66
C ASN A 174 2.39 24.45 -15.65
N ARG A 175 3.35 24.42 -16.59
CA ARG A 175 4.28 23.30 -16.84
C ARG A 175 5.27 23.00 -15.71
N PHE A 176 5.47 23.93 -14.77
CA PHE A 176 6.50 23.85 -13.74
C PHE A 176 6.25 22.74 -12.70
N LEU A 177 4.99 22.55 -12.29
CA LEU A 177 4.64 21.50 -11.31
C LEU A 177 4.78 20.09 -11.90
N LEU A 178 4.54 19.93 -13.20
CA LEU A 178 4.73 18.64 -13.89
C LEU A 178 6.23 18.28 -14.00
N GLN A 179 7.09 19.28 -14.25
CA GLN A 179 8.54 19.06 -14.30
C GLN A 179 9.13 18.76 -12.91
N LEU A 180 8.66 19.44 -11.86
CA LEU A 180 9.06 19.17 -10.48
C LEU A 180 8.61 17.76 -10.02
N ALA A 181 7.41 17.35 -10.42
CA ALA A 181 6.87 16.02 -10.16
C ALA A 181 7.74 14.92 -10.78
N VAL A 182 8.04 15.05 -12.08
CA VAL A 182 8.88 14.10 -12.81
C VAL A 182 10.27 14.04 -12.18
N LEU A 183 10.85 15.18 -11.78
CA LEU A 183 12.14 15.24 -11.11
C LEU A 183 12.13 14.52 -9.75
N LEU A 184 11.13 14.76 -8.91
CA LEU A 184 11.01 14.14 -7.59
C LEU A 184 10.74 12.63 -7.68
N THR A 185 9.88 12.22 -8.62
CA THR A 185 9.66 10.82 -8.95
C THR A 185 10.95 10.14 -9.42
N TYR A 186 11.72 10.80 -10.29
CA TYR A 186 13.00 10.28 -10.78
C TYR A 186 14.03 10.16 -9.65
N ILE A 187 14.11 11.13 -8.74
CA ILE A 187 15.01 11.11 -7.57
C ILE A 187 14.64 9.97 -6.61
N LEU A 188 13.34 9.75 -6.36
CA LEU A 188 12.88 8.66 -5.49
C LEU A 188 13.21 7.29 -6.08
N ILE A 189 12.98 7.08 -7.38
CA ILE A 189 13.32 5.84 -8.09
C ILE A 189 14.84 5.61 -8.12
N TYR A 190 15.64 6.67 -8.31
CA TYR A 190 17.10 6.56 -8.38
C TYR A 190 17.75 6.33 -7.01
N ARG A 191 17.17 6.87 -5.93
CA ARG A 191 17.66 6.68 -4.56
C ARG A 191 17.49 5.23 -4.09
N GLU A 192 16.39 4.57 -4.44
CA GLU A 192 16.17 3.16 -4.08
C GLU A 192 17.07 2.19 -4.85
N ARG A 193 17.45 2.51 -6.09
CA ARG A 193 18.40 1.67 -6.85
C ARG A 193 19.82 1.66 -6.28
N LYS A 194 20.27 2.75 -5.63
CA LYS A 194 21.63 2.82 -5.05
C LYS A 194 21.79 2.06 -3.73
N THR A 195 20.71 1.72 -3.04
CA THR A 195 20.76 0.94 -1.79
C THR A 195 20.72 -0.57 -2.01
N LEU A 196 20.54 -1.04 -3.26
CA LEU A 196 20.40 -2.45 -3.63
C LEU A 196 21.65 -3.05 -4.30
N ILE A 197 22.75 -2.30 -4.41
CA ILE A 197 24.04 -2.85 -4.84
C ILE A 197 24.91 -2.97 -3.58
N PRO A 198 25.01 -4.17 -2.95
CA PRO A 198 26.05 -4.39 -1.97
C PRO A 198 27.42 -4.26 -2.66
N ALA A 199 28.35 -3.57 -1.99
CA ALA A 199 29.74 -3.45 -2.41
C ALA A 199 30.44 -4.83 -2.45
#